data_AF-C9SUE7-F1
#
_entry.id   AF-C9SUE7-F1
#
_cell.length_a   1.000
_cell.length_b   1.000
_cell.length_c   1.000
_cell.angle_alpha   90.00
_cell.angle_beta   90.00
_cell.angle_gamma   90.00
#
_symmetry.space_group_name_H-M   'P 1'
#
loop_
_entity.id
_entity.type
_entity.pdbx_description
1 polymer ?
#
loop_
_entity_poly.entity_id
_entity_poly.type
_entity_poly.pdbx_seq_one_letter_code
_entity_poly.pdbx_strand_id
1 'polypeptide(L)'
;MPKNAPADDKPTVTFSSGRTQQDGFAFSSQPDSPPDLRLLHYNDVYHLDSSSAEPKGGIARFITAVNQYRSEDRFRTEPELITLFSGDAFNPSLESSVTKGEHMVPVLNSIGTDCACVGNHDLDFGVKQFEHLARKCTFPWLLANVLDPALGEDVPLGNAKRTHLLTASNGLKVGLIGLGEREWLETINSLPPNLIYKSATETAKQLVPGLREAGADIVICVSHQREPNDDSSLARRMGSSTHLRRP
;
A
#
# COMPACT_ATOMS: atom_id res chain seq x y z
N MET A 1 21.32 30.21 20.49
CA MET A 1 20.37 29.14 20.12
C MET A 1 19.67 29.58 18.83
N PRO A 2 20.04 29.07 17.64
CA PRO A 2 19.30 29.41 16.45
C PRO A 2 17.93 28.73 16.51
N LYS A 3 16.88 29.49 16.22
CA LYS A 3 15.49 29.02 16.12
C LYS A 3 15.40 28.10 14.91
N ASN A 4 15.00 26.84 15.09
CA ASN A 4 14.62 25.99 13.97
C ASN A 4 13.44 26.62 13.25
N ALA A 5 13.61 26.86 11.95
CA ALA A 5 12.53 27.30 11.06
C ALA A 5 11.44 26.21 11.01
N PRO A 6 10.16 26.59 10.85
CA PRO A 6 9.11 25.62 10.63
C PRO A 6 9.41 24.82 9.35
N ALA A 7 9.17 23.51 9.39
CA ALA A 7 9.25 22.65 8.22
C ALA A 7 8.30 23.19 7.13
N ASP A 8 8.76 23.22 5.89
CA ASP A 8 7.97 23.66 4.74
C ASP A 8 6.84 22.63 4.53
N ASP A 9 5.58 23.02 4.82
CA ASP A 9 4.36 22.20 4.69
C ASP A 9 4.00 21.87 3.21
N LYS A 10 4.91 22.15 2.28
CA LYS A 10 4.71 21.82 0.87
C LYS A 10 4.93 20.33 0.65
N PRO A 11 4.01 19.64 -0.05
CA PRO A 11 4.25 18.26 -0.45
C PRO A 11 5.54 18.19 -1.26
N THR A 12 6.51 17.45 -0.75
CA THR A 12 7.74 17.15 -1.49
C THR A 12 7.38 16.15 -2.58
N VAL A 13 7.47 16.58 -3.84
CA VAL A 13 7.48 15.65 -4.98
C VAL A 13 8.73 14.77 -4.81
N THR A 14 8.54 13.59 -4.23
CA THR A 14 9.62 12.63 -3.94
C THR A 14 10.00 11.85 -5.19
N PHE A 15 9.13 11.83 -6.19
CA PHE A 15 9.38 11.21 -7.49
C PHE A 15 8.45 11.80 -8.56
N SER A 16 9.03 12.08 -9.73
CA SER A 16 8.27 12.14 -10.99
C SER A 16 8.94 11.16 -11.94
N SER A 17 8.25 10.09 -12.33
CA SER A 17 8.70 9.33 -13.49
C SER A 17 8.39 10.19 -14.71
N GLY A 18 9.42 10.69 -15.38
CA GLY A 18 9.27 11.11 -16.77
C GLY A 18 8.62 9.96 -17.55
N ARG A 19 7.55 10.26 -18.29
CA ARG A 19 6.80 9.28 -19.08
C ARG A 19 7.76 8.59 -20.06
N THR A 20 7.95 7.28 -19.95
CA THR A 20 8.55 6.48 -21.01
C THR A 20 7.44 5.99 -21.93
N GLN A 21 7.49 6.36 -23.21
CA GLN A 21 6.73 5.63 -24.23
C GLN A 21 7.52 5.50 -25.53
N GLN A 22 7.54 4.27 -26.04
CA GLN A 22 7.65 3.97 -27.46
C GLN A 22 6.57 4.76 -28.20
N ASP A 23 6.90 5.27 -29.39
CA ASP A 23 5.98 5.90 -30.36
C ASP A 23 5.76 7.42 -30.24
N GLY A 24 6.84 8.19 -30.48
CA GLY A 24 6.83 9.23 -31.52
C GLY A 24 6.09 10.56 -31.30
N PHE A 25 5.42 10.80 -30.17
CA PHE A 25 4.86 12.13 -29.86
C PHE A 25 5.65 12.82 -28.74
N ALA A 26 6.18 14.01 -29.04
CA ALA A 26 6.92 14.81 -28.08
C ALA A 26 5.97 15.41 -27.02
N PHE A 27 6.25 15.15 -25.74
CA PHE A 27 5.56 15.80 -24.62
C PHE A 27 6.54 16.56 -23.73
N SER A 28 6.29 17.86 -23.58
CA SER A 28 6.92 18.69 -22.56
C SER A 28 6.24 18.47 -21.22
N SER A 29 7.00 18.28 -20.14
CA SER A 29 6.52 18.51 -18.78
C SER A 29 6.19 20.01 -18.65
N GLN A 30 4.93 20.38 -18.84
CA GLN A 30 4.48 21.71 -18.46
C GLN A 30 4.27 21.68 -16.94
N PRO A 31 4.99 22.51 -16.17
CA PRO A 31 4.88 22.54 -14.70
C PRO A 31 3.45 22.77 -14.19
N ASP A 32 2.56 23.27 -15.05
CA ASP A 32 1.20 23.72 -14.71
C ASP A 32 0.08 22.76 -15.16
N SER A 33 0.40 21.58 -15.72
CA SER A 33 -0.64 20.59 -16.07
C SER A 33 -0.92 19.64 -14.88
N PRO A 34 -2.19 19.30 -14.60
CA PRO A 34 -2.53 18.37 -13.53
C PRO A 34 -1.90 16.99 -13.77
N PRO A 35 -1.60 16.23 -12.70
CA PRO A 35 -1.01 14.90 -12.81
C PRO A 35 -1.98 13.91 -13.45
N ASP A 36 -1.45 12.88 -14.13
CA ASP A 36 -2.26 11.78 -14.70
C ASP A 36 -2.87 10.89 -13.61
N LEU A 37 -2.23 10.80 -12.45
CA LEU A 37 -2.67 9.99 -11.32
C LEU A 37 -2.22 10.64 -10.01
N ARG A 38 -3.05 10.53 -8.98
CA ARG A 38 -2.71 10.97 -7.62
C ARG A 38 -2.78 9.78 -6.69
N LEU A 39 -1.66 9.52 -6.03
CA LEU A 39 -1.48 8.42 -5.11
C LEU A 39 -1.18 8.97 -3.72
N LEU A 40 -1.95 8.52 -2.72
CA LEU A 40 -1.58 8.64 -1.32
C LEU A 40 -1.23 7.24 -0.82
N HIS A 41 -0.08 7.12 -0.17
CA HIS A 41 0.37 5.85 0.40
C HIS A 41 0.73 6.01 1.87
N TYR A 42 0.33 5.04 2.67
CA TYR A 42 0.71 4.94 4.08
C TYR A 42 0.92 3.48 4.47
N ASN A 43 1.53 3.25 5.63
CA ASN A 43 2.00 1.95 6.10
C ASN A 43 2.22 2.00 7.61
N ASP A 44 2.26 0.83 8.26
CA ASP A 44 2.74 0.66 9.63
C ASP A 44 2.03 1.58 10.64
N VAL A 45 0.71 1.42 10.75
CA VAL A 45 -0.13 2.25 11.62
C VAL A 45 -0.46 1.51 12.91
N TYR A 46 0.44 1.67 13.88
CA TYR A 46 0.38 0.98 15.17
C TYR A 46 -0.35 1.75 16.27
N HIS A 47 -0.33 3.08 16.23
CA HIS A 47 -0.87 3.90 17.32
C HIS A 47 -1.82 4.97 16.78
N LEU A 48 -2.97 5.11 17.46
CA LEU A 48 -3.95 6.15 17.12
C LEU A 48 -3.55 7.51 17.68
N ASP A 49 -2.93 7.53 18.85
CA ASP A 49 -2.54 8.74 19.55
C ASP A 49 -1.35 9.44 18.89
N SER A 50 -1.30 10.76 19.06
CA SER A 50 -0.13 11.54 18.66
C SER A 50 1.06 11.22 19.56
N SER A 51 2.24 11.07 18.94
CA SER A 51 3.51 11.08 19.67
C SER A 51 3.67 12.36 20.50
N SER A 52 4.33 12.25 21.65
CA SER A 52 4.69 13.40 22.49
C SER A 52 5.83 14.25 21.91
N ALA A 53 6.58 13.71 20.94
CA ALA A 53 7.71 14.35 20.27
C ALA A 53 7.57 14.32 18.73
N GLU A 54 8.26 15.23 18.04
CA GLU A 54 8.26 15.29 16.58
C GLU A 54 9.01 14.11 15.94
N PRO A 55 8.56 13.60 14.78
CA PRO A 55 7.32 14.00 14.07
C PRO A 55 6.07 13.58 14.86
N LYS A 56 5.19 14.53 15.16
CA LYS A 56 3.90 14.21 15.78
C LYS A 56 3.06 13.56 14.70
N GLY A 57 2.56 12.36 14.95
CA GLY A 57 1.57 11.69 14.10
C GLY A 57 0.16 11.95 14.62
N GLY A 58 -0.59 10.86 14.77
CA GLY A 58 -1.95 10.84 15.30
C GLY A 58 -2.98 10.71 14.20
N ILE A 59 -3.92 9.79 14.39
CA ILE A 59 -4.88 9.41 13.35
C ILE A 59 -5.77 10.57 12.90
N ALA A 60 -6.18 11.45 13.82
CA ALA A 60 -7.01 12.59 13.50
C ALA A 60 -6.31 13.57 12.55
N ARG A 61 -5.02 13.81 12.76
CA ARG A 61 -4.21 14.67 11.89
C ARG A 61 -3.96 14.01 10.54
N PHE A 62 -3.72 12.70 10.53
CA PHE A 62 -3.57 11.93 9.31
C PHE A 62 -4.84 11.98 8.45
N ILE A 63 -6.01 11.66 9.03
CA ILE A 63 -7.30 11.74 8.33
C ILE A 63 -7.58 13.16 7.83
N THR A 64 -7.26 14.19 8.63
CA THR A 64 -7.38 15.59 8.19
C THR A 64 -6.54 15.84 6.94
N ALA A 65 -5.26 15.44 6.95
CA ALA A 65 -4.39 15.60 5.79
C ALA A 65 -4.90 14.81 4.57
N VAL A 66 -5.36 13.56 4.75
CA VAL A 66 -5.95 12.77 3.67
C VAL A 66 -7.16 13.49 3.06
N ASN A 67 -8.06 14.01 3.90
CA ASN A 67 -9.24 14.74 3.44
C ASN A 67 -8.88 16.05 2.73
N GLN A 68 -7.83 16.74 3.17
CA GLN A 68 -7.29 17.92 2.50
C GLN A 68 -6.81 17.57 1.09
N TYR A 69 -5.97 16.55 0.95
CA TYR A 69 -5.51 16.09 -0.36
C TYR A 69 -6.66 15.55 -1.22
N ARG A 70 -7.67 14.92 -0.62
CA ARG A 70 -8.80 14.37 -1.38
C ARG A 70 -9.75 15.45 -1.91
N SER A 71 -10.04 16.48 -1.12
CA SER A 71 -11.24 17.31 -1.32
C SER A 71 -11.01 18.82 -1.34
N GLU A 72 -9.78 19.32 -1.12
CA GLU A 72 -9.54 20.77 -1.23
C GLU A 72 -9.74 21.27 -2.66
N ASP A 73 -10.29 22.49 -2.79
CA ASP A 73 -10.64 23.12 -4.07
C ASP A 73 -9.47 23.19 -5.07
N ARG A 74 -8.22 23.27 -4.57
CA ARG A 74 -7.02 23.28 -5.42
C ARG A 74 -6.85 21.98 -6.24
N PHE A 75 -7.45 20.87 -5.80
CA PHE A 75 -7.36 19.57 -6.45
C PHE A 75 -8.60 19.24 -7.30
N ARG A 76 -9.61 20.12 -7.37
CA ARG A 76 -10.90 19.83 -8.05
C ARG A 76 -10.76 19.54 -9.55
N THR A 77 -9.68 20.01 -10.17
CA THR A 77 -9.38 19.80 -11.59
C THR A 77 -8.40 18.66 -11.83
N GLU A 78 -7.91 18.04 -10.76
CA GLU A 78 -7.01 16.90 -10.83
C GLU A 78 -7.81 15.59 -10.68
N PRO A 79 -7.24 14.43 -11.04
CA PRO A 79 -7.88 13.15 -10.80
C PRO A 79 -8.22 12.91 -9.31
N GLU A 80 -9.25 12.11 -9.04
CA GLU A 80 -9.53 11.61 -7.69
C GLU A 80 -8.33 10.86 -7.11
N LEU A 81 -8.16 11.00 -5.79
CA LEU A 81 -7.04 10.45 -5.04
C LEU A 81 -7.21 8.94 -4.82
N ILE A 82 -6.27 8.13 -5.30
CA ILE A 82 -6.18 6.71 -4.96
C ILE A 82 -5.34 6.55 -3.70
N THR A 83 -5.88 5.89 -2.69
CA THR A 83 -5.27 5.68 -1.38
C THR A 83 -4.88 4.22 -1.20
N LEU A 84 -3.58 3.96 -1.09
CA LEU A 84 -3.01 2.62 -0.93
C LEU A 84 -2.41 2.46 0.47
N PHE A 85 -2.59 1.28 1.05
CA PHE A 85 -2.03 0.94 2.35
C PHE A 85 -1.13 -0.29 2.24
N SER A 86 0.12 -0.24 2.71
CA SER A 86 0.98 -1.43 2.64
C SER A 86 0.89 -2.35 3.86
N GLY A 87 -0.12 -2.24 4.72
CA GLY A 87 -0.36 -3.20 5.80
C GLY A 87 0.25 -2.81 7.14
N ASP A 88 0.11 -3.72 8.10
CA ASP A 88 0.44 -3.56 9.51
C ASP A 88 -0.42 -2.49 10.19
N ALA A 89 -1.70 -2.82 10.35
CA ALA A 89 -2.67 -2.00 11.09
C ALA A 89 -3.13 -2.65 12.39
N PHE A 90 -3.26 -3.99 12.45
CA PHE A 90 -4.01 -4.60 13.56
C PHE A 90 -3.21 -4.80 14.85
N ASN A 91 -1.88 -4.72 14.81
CA ASN A 91 -0.97 -4.86 15.95
C ASN A 91 0.37 -4.17 15.62
N PRO A 92 1.25 -3.79 16.60
CA PRO A 92 1.05 -3.76 18.04
C PRO A 92 0.54 -2.43 18.61
N SER A 93 -0.43 -2.51 19.52
CA SER A 93 -0.90 -1.37 20.32
C SER A 93 -1.48 -1.82 21.65
N LEU A 94 -1.69 -0.87 22.57
CA LEU A 94 -2.37 -1.18 23.83
C LEU A 94 -3.83 -1.60 23.54
N GLU A 95 -4.47 -0.91 22.60
CA GLU A 95 -5.82 -1.15 22.14
C GLU A 95 -5.92 -2.52 21.44
N SER A 96 -4.92 -2.92 20.65
CA SER A 96 -4.89 -4.22 19.97
C SER A 96 -4.77 -5.36 20.98
N SER A 97 -4.08 -5.15 22.11
CA SER A 97 -3.97 -6.17 23.16
C SER A 97 -5.35 -6.56 23.73
N VAL A 98 -6.29 -5.61 23.78
CA VAL A 98 -7.65 -5.78 24.28
C VAL A 98 -8.64 -6.16 23.16
N THR A 99 -8.61 -5.41 22.06
CA THR A 99 -9.61 -5.49 20.97
C THR A 99 -9.21 -6.46 19.85
N LYS A 100 -7.99 -6.99 19.88
CA LYS A 100 -7.43 -7.86 18.83
C LYS A 100 -7.54 -7.24 17.44
N GLY A 101 -7.24 -5.95 17.34
CA GLY A 101 -7.25 -5.17 16.08
C GLY A 101 -8.59 -4.56 15.69
N GLU A 102 -9.71 -4.90 16.34
CA GLU A 102 -11.04 -4.42 15.94
C GLU A 102 -11.19 -2.89 15.93
N HIS A 103 -10.50 -2.21 16.84
CA HIS A 103 -10.50 -0.73 16.92
C HIS A 103 -10.03 -0.04 15.64
N MET A 104 -9.21 -0.69 14.80
CA MET A 104 -8.65 -0.11 13.58
C MET A 104 -9.59 -0.17 12.39
N VAL A 105 -10.56 -1.07 12.37
CA VAL A 105 -11.51 -1.21 11.25
C VAL A 105 -12.25 0.11 10.94
N PRO A 106 -12.92 0.79 11.89
CA PRO A 106 -13.60 2.06 11.59
C PRO A 106 -12.62 3.15 11.14
N VAL A 107 -11.39 3.12 11.67
CA VAL A 107 -10.33 4.05 11.30
C VAL A 107 -9.91 3.86 9.84
N LEU A 108 -9.58 2.64 9.44
CA LEU A 108 -9.17 2.31 8.08
C LEU A 108 -10.29 2.63 7.07
N ASN A 109 -11.54 2.31 7.41
CA ASN A 109 -12.68 2.66 6.57
C ASN A 109 -12.88 4.18 6.43
N SER A 110 -12.60 4.95 7.48
CA SER A 110 -12.72 6.41 7.45
C SER A 110 -11.62 7.12 6.64
N ILE A 111 -10.45 6.48 6.48
CA ILE A 111 -9.37 6.98 5.63
C ILE A 111 -9.80 6.97 4.16
N GLY A 112 -10.70 6.06 3.76
CA GLY A 112 -11.08 5.86 2.36
C GLY A 112 -9.95 5.21 1.56
N THR A 113 -9.38 4.15 2.13
CA THR A 113 -8.37 3.31 1.46
C THR A 113 -9.04 2.52 0.34
N ASP A 114 -8.40 2.49 -0.84
CA ASP A 114 -8.90 1.77 -2.01
C ASP A 114 -8.40 0.33 -2.05
N CYS A 115 -7.20 0.09 -1.50
CA CYS A 115 -6.60 -1.24 -1.48
C CYS A 115 -5.49 -1.32 -0.43
N ALA A 116 -5.37 -2.48 0.23
CA ALA A 116 -4.31 -2.74 1.20
C ALA A 116 -3.46 -3.97 0.82
N CYS A 117 -2.17 -3.98 1.18
CA CYS A 117 -1.37 -5.20 1.27
C CYS A 117 -1.45 -5.76 2.69
N VAL A 118 -1.41 -7.08 2.83
CA VAL A 118 -1.30 -7.73 4.14
C VAL A 118 0.14 -7.59 4.66
N GLY A 119 0.29 -7.09 5.87
CA GLY A 119 1.55 -7.12 6.62
C GLY A 119 1.61 -8.27 7.62
N ASN A 120 2.76 -8.45 8.27
CA ASN A 120 2.95 -9.53 9.24
C ASN A 120 2.14 -9.31 10.53
N HIS A 121 2.08 -8.07 11.04
CA HIS A 121 1.36 -7.77 12.26
C HIS A 121 -0.16 -7.78 12.10
N ASP A 122 -0.66 -7.75 10.86
CA ASP A 122 -2.08 -8.01 10.58
C ASP A 122 -2.50 -9.45 10.94
N LEU A 123 -1.53 -10.36 11.04
CA LEU A 123 -1.73 -11.79 11.29
C LEU A 123 -1.35 -12.25 12.71
N ASP A 124 -0.90 -11.34 13.58
CA ASP A 124 -0.45 -11.68 14.94
C ASP A 124 -1.51 -12.43 15.75
N PHE A 125 -2.77 -12.01 15.62
CA PHE A 125 -3.91 -12.65 16.28
C PHE A 125 -4.46 -13.87 15.53
N GLY A 126 -3.74 -14.34 14.52
CA GLY A 126 -4.07 -15.50 13.71
C GLY A 126 -4.94 -15.18 12.49
N VAL A 127 -4.88 -16.07 11.51
CA VAL A 127 -5.50 -15.92 10.19
C VAL A 127 -7.02 -15.70 10.27
N LYS A 128 -7.71 -16.41 11.18
CA LYS A 128 -9.16 -16.27 11.37
C LYS A 128 -9.56 -14.87 11.85
N GLN A 129 -8.75 -14.27 12.71
CA GLN A 129 -9.00 -12.91 13.19
C GLN A 129 -8.75 -11.91 12.06
N PHE A 130 -7.64 -12.05 11.33
CA PHE A 130 -7.37 -11.25 10.14
C PHE A 130 -8.55 -11.29 9.15
N GLU A 131 -9.02 -12.49 8.78
CA GLU A 131 -10.17 -12.65 7.88
C GLU A 131 -11.44 -11.98 8.38
N HIS A 132 -11.69 -12.05 9.69
CA HIS A 132 -12.83 -11.40 10.32
C HIS A 132 -12.75 -9.88 10.20
N LEU A 133 -11.59 -9.29 10.47
CA LEU A 133 -11.36 -7.84 10.36
C LEU A 133 -11.35 -7.37 8.91
N ALA A 134 -10.68 -8.11 8.02
CA ALA A 134 -10.61 -7.82 6.60
C ALA A 134 -12.00 -7.75 5.95
N ARG A 135 -12.92 -8.65 6.33
CA ARG A 135 -14.32 -8.60 5.87
C ARG A 135 -15.11 -7.37 6.35
N LYS A 136 -14.68 -6.74 7.45
CA LYS A 136 -15.29 -5.49 7.95
C LYS A 136 -14.67 -4.25 7.29
N CYS A 137 -13.58 -4.40 6.54
CA CYS A 137 -12.97 -3.31 5.78
C CYS A 137 -13.75 -3.07 4.47
N THR A 138 -13.82 -1.81 4.02
CA THR A 138 -14.52 -1.44 2.77
C THR A 138 -13.66 -1.61 1.51
N PHE A 139 -12.46 -2.17 1.65
CA PHE A 139 -11.48 -2.34 0.59
C PHE A 139 -10.88 -3.75 0.61
N PRO A 140 -10.37 -4.24 -0.53
CA PRO A 140 -9.70 -5.53 -0.59
C PRO A 140 -8.30 -5.48 0.03
N TRP A 141 -7.92 -6.60 0.64
CA TRP A 141 -6.57 -6.89 1.09
C TRP A 141 -5.86 -7.79 0.07
N LEU A 142 -4.58 -7.52 -0.19
CA LEU A 142 -3.76 -8.20 -1.18
C LEU A 142 -2.59 -8.95 -0.56
N LEU A 143 -2.36 -10.16 -1.03
CA LEU A 143 -1.17 -10.96 -0.74
C LEU A 143 -1.02 -12.01 -1.83
N ALA A 144 -0.01 -11.90 -2.69
CA ALA A 144 0.08 -12.72 -3.90
C ALA A 144 1.05 -13.90 -3.78
N ASN A 145 2.02 -13.80 -2.89
CA ASN A 145 3.18 -14.68 -2.81
C ASN A 145 3.21 -15.57 -1.55
N VAL A 146 2.13 -15.59 -0.77
CA VAL A 146 1.99 -16.45 0.41
C VAL A 146 0.66 -17.17 0.33
N LEU A 147 0.70 -18.48 0.18
CA LEU A 147 -0.47 -19.31 -0.09
C LEU A 147 -0.73 -20.26 1.06
N ASP A 148 -2.00 -20.58 1.27
CA ASP A 148 -2.45 -21.55 2.25
C ASP A 148 -3.06 -22.77 1.54
N PRO A 149 -2.34 -23.91 1.49
CA PRO A 149 -2.85 -25.14 0.89
C PRO A 149 -4.15 -25.66 1.53
N ALA A 150 -4.46 -25.25 2.77
CA ALA A 150 -5.72 -25.61 3.41
C ALA A 150 -6.93 -24.87 2.81
N LEU A 151 -6.71 -23.74 2.12
CA LEU A 151 -7.74 -22.97 1.41
C LEU A 151 -7.83 -23.37 -0.07
N GLY A 152 -6.74 -23.90 -0.64
CA GLY A 152 -6.65 -24.37 -2.03
C GLY A 152 -5.24 -24.19 -2.60
N GLU A 153 -4.96 -24.79 -3.76
CA GLU A 153 -3.60 -24.84 -4.34
C GLU A 153 -2.98 -23.45 -4.63
N ASP A 154 -3.80 -22.46 -4.99
CA ASP A 154 -3.34 -21.11 -5.34
C ASP A 154 -4.14 -20.02 -4.64
N VAL A 155 -4.62 -20.32 -3.42
CA VAL A 155 -5.39 -19.38 -2.58
C VAL A 155 -4.46 -18.69 -1.58
N PRO A 156 -4.39 -17.35 -1.58
CA PRO A 156 -3.60 -16.62 -0.61
C PRO A 156 -4.02 -16.81 0.85
N LEU A 157 -3.05 -16.66 1.74
CA LEU A 157 -3.28 -16.63 3.18
C LEU A 157 -4.38 -15.63 3.55
N GLY A 158 -5.30 -16.06 4.41
CA GLY A 158 -6.39 -15.21 4.91
C GLY A 158 -7.41 -14.83 3.85
N ASN A 159 -7.54 -15.60 2.77
CA ASN A 159 -8.45 -15.32 1.65
C ASN A 159 -8.22 -13.93 1.01
N ALA A 160 -7.00 -13.40 1.11
CA ALA A 160 -6.61 -12.16 0.43
C ALA A 160 -6.65 -12.35 -1.09
N LYS A 161 -6.78 -11.25 -1.83
CA LYS A 161 -6.67 -11.28 -3.30
C LYS A 161 -5.20 -11.27 -3.71
N ARG A 162 -4.87 -11.85 -4.85
CA ARG A 162 -3.52 -11.74 -5.42
C ARG A 162 -3.30 -10.39 -6.09
N THR A 163 -4.31 -9.95 -6.83
CA THR A 163 -4.30 -8.71 -7.60
C THR A 163 -5.63 -7.97 -7.49
N HIS A 164 -5.62 -6.69 -7.84
CA HIS A 164 -6.83 -5.88 -7.97
C HIS A 164 -6.68 -4.89 -9.12
N LEU A 165 -7.76 -4.59 -9.84
CA LEU A 165 -7.77 -3.62 -10.92
C LEU A 165 -8.69 -2.45 -10.52
N LEU A 166 -8.11 -1.28 -10.36
CA LEU A 166 -8.83 -0.03 -10.13
C LEU A 166 -8.97 0.74 -11.45
N THR A 167 -10.02 1.55 -11.57
CA THR A 167 -10.17 2.53 -12.66
C THR A 167 -10.17 3.90 -12.03
N ALA A 168 -9.15 4.70 -12.32
CA ALA A 168 -9.06 6.08 -11.88
C ALA A 168 -10.18 6.92 -12.53
N SER A 169 -10.49 8.05 -11.91
CA SER A 169 -11.55 9.00 -12.36
C SER A 169 -11.37 9.51 -13.79
N ASN A 170 -10.16 9.49 -14.34
CA ASN A 170 -9.86 9.84 -15.73
C ASN A 170 -9.87 8.64 -16.70
N GLY A 171 -10.29 7.46 -16.24
CA GLY A 171 -10.38 6.23 -17.02
C GLY A 171 -9.12 5.36 -17.05
N LEU A 172 -7.99 5.83 -16.48
CA LEU A 172 -6.77 5.03 -16.40
C LEU A 172 -6.98 3.80 -15.51
N LYS A 173 -6.58 2.63 -16.00
CA LYS A 173 -6.69 1.37 -15.26
C LYS A 173 -5.39 1.09 -14.52
N VAL A 174 -5.48 0.95 -13.19
CA VAL A 174 -4.36 0.71 -12.29
C VAL A 174 -4.45 -0.72 -11.76
N GLY A 175 -3.55 -1.57 -12.21
CA GLY A 175 -3.37 -2.93 -11.69
C GLY A 175 -2.53 -2.91 -10.42
N LEU A 176 -2.98 -3.62 -9.38
CA LEU A 176 -2.33 -3.71 -8.08
C LEU A 176 -1.91 -5.15 -7.81
N ILE A 177 -0.72 -5.33 -7.24
CA ILE A 177 -0.20 -6.61 -6.75
C ILE A 177 0.20 -6.42 -5.27
N GLY A 178 -0.22 -7.32 -4.39
CA GLY A 178 0.23 -7.34 -2.99
C GLY A 178 1.36 -8.33 -2.78
N LEU A 179 2.46 -7.95 -2.11
CA LEU A 179 3.57 -8.86 -1.80
C LEU A 179 3.98 -8.75 -0.33
N GLY A 180 4.12 -9.90 0.34
CA GLY A 180 4.62 -9.96 1.73
C GLY A 180 6.04 -10.53 1.81
N GLU A 181 6.78 -10.15 2.86
CA GLU A 181 8.10 -10.71 3.15
C GLU A 181 7.99 -12.01 3.96
N ARG A 182 8.61 -13.08 3.44
CA ARG A 182 8.63 -14.40 4.07
C ARG A 182 9.24 -14.33 5.47
N GLU A 183 10.38 -13.63 5.59
CA GLU A 183 11.18 -13.56 6.80
C GLU A 183 10.41 -12.90 7.95
N TRP A 184 9.52 -11.96 7.69
CA TRP A 184 8.64 -11.40 8.72
C TRP A 184 7.54 -12.37 9.12
N LEU A 185 6.87 -12.98 8.15
CA LEU A 185 5.77 -13.90 8.39
C LEU A 185 6.22 -15.15 9.15
N GLU A 186 7.44 -15.65 8.90
CA GLU A 186 8.01 -16.78 9.64
C GLU A 186 8.23 -16.48 11.14
N THR A 187 8.22 -15.22 11.57
CA THR A 187 8.30 -14.86 13.00
C THR A 187 6.96 -14.97 13.72
N ILE A 188 5.85 -15.15 12.99
CA ILE A 188 4.49 -15.16 13.54
C ILE A 188 4.12 -16.61 13.92
N ASN A 189 4.21 -16.92 15.21
CA ASN A 189 3.94 -18.27 15.74
C ASN A 189 2.49 -18.76 15.56
N SER A 190 1.54 -17.86 15.29
CA SER A 190 0.12 -18.18 15.11
C SER A 190 -0.23 -18.62 13.68
N LEU A 191 0.72 -18.58 12.74
CA LEU A 191 0.49 -18.99 11.36
C LEU A 191 0.47 -20.52 11.17
N PRO A 192 -0.26 -21.02 10.17
CA PRO A 192 -0.21 -22.42 9.79
C PRO A 192 1.22 -22.88 9.42
N PRO A 193 1.62 -24.11 9.74
CA PRO A 193 2.99 -24.58 9.49
C PRO A 193 3.31 -24.86 8.01
N ASN A 194 2.29 -25.07 7.17
CA ASN A 194 2.45 -25.55 5.79
C ASN A 194 2.18 -24.46 4.74
N LEU A 195 2.46 -23.20 5.06
CA LEU A 195 2.31 -22.11 4.10
C LEU A 195 3.34 -22.22 2.98
N ILE A 196 2.90 -21.90 1.76
CA ILE A 196 3.77 -21.87 0.58
C ILE A 196 4.20 -20.42 0.34
N TYR A 197 5.50 -20.17 0.49
CA TYR A 197 6.11 -18.88 0.20
C TYR A 197 6.74 -18.90 -1.20
N LYS A 198 6.21 -18.06 -2.10
CA LYS A 198 6.74 -17.83 -3.44
C LYS A 198 7.67 -16.61 -3.42
N SER A 199 8.64 -16.58 -4.35
CA SER A 199 9.49 -15.39 -4.54
C SER A 199 8.62 -14.19 -4.92
N ALA A 200 8.80 -13.06 -4.22
CA ALA A 200 8.08 -11.82 -4.51
C ALA A 200 8.31 -11.37 -5.97
N THR A 201 9.58 -11.34 -6.41
CA THR A 201 9.96 -10.96 -7.77
C THR A 201 9.36 -11.87 -8.83
N GLU A 202 9.48 -13.19 -8.68
CA GLU A 202 8.94 -14.11 -9.69
C GLU A 202 7.41 -14.11 -9.71
N THR A 203 6.78 -13.93 -8.53
CA THR A 203 5.32 -13.76 -8.45
C THR A 203 4.88 -12.48 -9.17
N ALA A 204 5.58 -11.36 -8.99
CA ALA A 204 5.29 -10.12 -9.69
C ALA A 204 5.43 -10.28 -11.21
N LYS A 205 6.54 -10.89 -11.70
CA LYS A 205 6.73 -11.19 -13.13
C LYS A 205 5.61 -12.04 -13.71
N GLN A 206 5.12 -13.02 -12.96
CA GLN A 206 4.03 -13.87 -13.40
C GLN A 206 2.69 -13.12 -13.52
N LEU A 207 2.41 -12.19 -12.60
CA LEU A 207 1.12 -11.52 -12.50
C LEU A 207 0.98 -10.27 -13.37
N VAL A 208 2.09 -9.59 -13.66
CA VAL A 208 2.08 -8.38 -14.49
C VAL A 208 1.44 -8.60 -15.87
N PRO A 209 1.78 -9.65 -16.66
CA PRO A 209 1.16 -9.88 -17.96
C PRO A 209 -0.37 -10.02 -17.89
N GLY A 210 -0.89 -10.76 -16.92
CA GLY A 210 -2.34 -10.93 -16.75
C GLY A 210 -3.06 -9.62 -16.41
N LEU A 211 -2.43 -8.73 -15.62
CA LEU A 211 -2.96 -7.39 -15.37
C LEU A 211 -2.94 -6.52 -16.64
N ARG A 212 -1.88 -6.61 -17.45
CA ARG A 212 -1.79 -5.90 -18.73
C ARG A 212 -2.84 -6.39 -19.73
N GLU A 213 -3.05 -7.71 -19.83
CA GLU A 213 -4.11 -8.31 -20.65
C GLU A 213 -5.51 -7.91 -20.17
N ALA A 214 -5.71 -7.75 -18.86
CA ALA A 214 -6.95 -7.17 -18.29
C ALA A 214 -7.10 -5.66 -18.56
N GLY A 215 -6.12 -5.03 -19.21
CA GLY A 215 -6.14 -3.64 -19.65
C GLY A 215 -5.54 -2.66 -18.66
N ALA A 216 -4.70 -3.08 -17.71
CA ALA A 216 -4.00 -2.14 -16.83
C ALA A 216 -3.02 -1.26 -17.62
N ASP A 217 -3.18 0.06 -17.53
CA ASP A 217 -2.28 1.08 -18.08
C ASP A 217 -1.06 1.27 -17.18
N ILE A 218 -1.23 1.06 -15.88
CA ILE A 218 -0.17 1.11 -14.87
C ILE A 218 -0.29 -0.13 -13.98
N VAL A 219 0.83 -0.74 -13.62
CA VAL A 219 0.87 -1.80 -12.59
C VAL A 219 1.71 -1.32 -11.43
N ILE A 220 1.14 -1.33 -10.23
CA ILE A 220 1.77 -0.92 -8.97
C ILE A 220 1.89 -2.14 -8.08
N CYS A 221 3.09 -2.36 -7.54
CA CYS A 221 3.30 -3.30 -6.47
C CYS A 221 3.13 -2.57 -5.14
N VAL A 222 2.22 -3.06 -4.30
CA VAL A 222 2.06 -2.65 -2.91
C VAL A 222 2.69 -3.76 -2.06
N SER A 223 3.90 -3.53 -1.56
CA SER A 223 4.65 -4.53 -0.81
C SER A 223 4.73 -4.21 0.67
N HIS A 224 4.64 -5.24 1.50
CA HIS A 224 5.01 -5.23 2.91
C HIS A 224 6.36 -5.95 3.06
N GLN A 225 7.41 -5.30 2.56
CA GLN A 225 8.77 -5.79 2.58
C GLN A 225 9.71 -4.69 3.08
N ARG A 226 10.88 -5.08 3.58
CA ARG A 226 11.95 -4.12 3.89
C ARG A 226 12.46 -3.46 2.60
N GLU A 227 12.78 -2.18 2.69
CA GLU A 227 13.27 -1.37 1.55
C GLU A 227 14.42 -2.02 0.76
N PRO A 228 15.45 -2.66 1.39
CA PRO A 228 16.48 -3.35 0.63
C PRO A 228 15.94 -4.47 -0.25
N ASN A 229 14.89 -5.18 0.17
CA ASN A 229 14.25 -6.23 -0.61
C ASN A 229 13.46 -5.63 -1.77
N ASP A 230 12.73 -4.54 -1.54
CA ASP A 230 12.02 -3.81 -2.61
C ASP A 230 13.00 -3.27 -3.66
N ASP A 231 14.02 -2.52 -3.25
CA ASP A 231 14.92 -1.80 -4.16
C ASP A 231 15.91 -2.74 -4.86
N SER A 232 16.56 -3.64 -4.11
CA SER A 232 17.65 -4.45 -4.67
C SER A 232 17.17 -5.74 -5.36
N SER A 233 16.02 -6.28 -4.95
CA SER A 233 15.54 -7.59 -5.40
C SER A 233 14.29 -7.53 -6.27
N LEU A 234 13.41 -6.56 -6.06
CA LEU A 234 12.17 -6.42 -6.83
C LEU A 234 12.34 -5.38 -7.94
N ALA A 235 12.47 -4.09 -7.61
CA ALA A 235 12.47 -2.99 -8.57
C ALA A 235 13.56 -3.13 -9.65
N ARG A 236 14.81 -3.40 -9.24
CA ARG A 236 15.93 -3.59 -10.18
C ARG A 236 15.78 -4.83 -11.07
N ARG A 237 15.17 -5.91 -10.57
CA ARG A 237 15.02 -7.17 -11.33
C ARG A 237 13.79 -7.19 -12.23
N MET A 238 12.83 -6.30 -11.98
CA MET A 238 11.68 -6.05 -12.85
C MET A 238 12.03 -5.12 -14.03
N GLY A 239 13.26 -4.58 -14.09
CA GLY A 239 13.70 -3.67 -15.15
C GLY A 239 13.05 -2.28 -15.07
N SER A 240 12.33 -1.99 -13.98
CA SER A 240 11.64 -0.73 -13.73
C SER A 240 12.60 0.29 -13.12
N SER A 241 12.67 1.46 -13.74
CA SER A 241 13.29 2.66 -13.17
C SER A 241 12.45 3.18 -12.00
N THR A 242 12.63 2.64 -10.80
CA THR A 242 12.02 3.21 -9.59
C THR A 242 12.97 3.12 -8.41
N HIS A 243 13.21 4.27 -7.78
CA HIS A 243 13.86 4.42 -6.48
C HIS A 243 12.86 5.19 -5.63
N LEU A 244 12.19 4.51 -4.71
CA LEU A 244 11.38 5.16 -3.69
C LEU A 244 12.24 5.30 -2.43
N ARG A 245 13.23 6.18 -2.49
CA ARG A 245 13.99 6.55 -1.28
C ARG A 245 13.11 7.41 -0.39
N ARG A 246 12.83 6.95 0.83
CA ARG A 246 12.28 7.81 1.88
C ARG A 246 13.36 8.79 2.38
N PRO A 247 12.99 9.99 2.85
CA PRO A 247 13.88 10.85 3.64
C PRO A 247 14.27 10.21 4.98
#